data_AF-A0A317KIJ4-F1
#
_entry.id   AF-A0A317KIJ4-F1
#
_cell.length_a   1.000
_cell.length_b   1.000
_cell.length_c   1.000
_cell.angle_alpha   90.00
_cell.angle_beta   90.00
_cell.angle_gamma   90.00
#
_symmetry.space_group_name_H-M   'P 1'
#
loop_
_entity.id
_entity.type
_entity.pdbx_description
1 polymer ?
#
loop_
_entity_poly.entity_id
_entity_poly.type
_entity_poly.pdbx_seq_one_letter_code
_entity_poly.pdbx_strand_id
1 'polypeptide(L)'
;MQVTKYAHSCLRLEHDGAVVVVDPGVYSEPEALDGADAVLITHEHPDHVNAEAVNRALERRPFSLHGPASLTKVLGDAAEALTVVEPGQSFTAAGVPVRAYGGRHAVIHPEIPVVENVGYLFNDVVYHPGDSLVVPADVQQVDTLFAPIHAPWSKFSEVVDFVRAVAPRRAFALHDGLLNDNGFKVLDRQYKAHCGTEYQRLEPGSRFVV
;
A
#
# COMPACT_ATOMS: atom_id res chain seq x y z
N MET A 1 -14.04 7.48 -6.44
CA MET A 1 -12.57 7.49 -6.65
C MET A 1 -12.22 6.41 -7.66
N GLN A 2 -11.31 6.65 -8.61
CA GLN A 2 -10.83 5.61 -9.51
C GLN A 2 -9.49 5.06 -8.99
N VAL A 3 -9.34 3.74 -8.98
CA VAL A 3 -8.14 3.05 -8.51
C VAL A 3 -7.57 2.22 -9.64
N THR A 4 -6.26 2.32 -9.84
CA THR A 4 -5.48 1.44 -10.70
C THR A 4 -4.55 0.60 -9.83
N LYS A 5 -4.61 -0.73 -9.97
CA LYS A 5 -3.66 -1.64 -9.33
C LYS A 5 -2.46 -1.82 -10.26
N TYR A 6 -1.28 -1.43 -9.82
CA TYR A 6 -0.02 -1.75 -10.49
C TYR A 6 0.57 -3.03 -9.87
N ALA A 7 1.75 -3.46 -10.31
CA ALA A 7 2.35 -4.67 -9.78
C ALA A 7 2.59 -4.59 -8.26
N HIS A 8 2.52 -5.74 -7.59
CA HIS A 8 2.95 -5.94 -6.21
C HIS A 8 2.22 -5.09 -5.15
N SER A 9 2.79 -3.97 -4.69
CA SER A 9 2.20 -3.08 -3.68
C SER A 9 1.71 -1.75 -4.25
N CYS A 10 1.99 -1.43 -5.51
CA CYS A 10 1.69 -0.09 -6.02
C CYS A 10 0.21 0.09 -6.38
N LEU A 11 -0.38 1.19 -5.89
CA LEU A 11 -1.69 1.68 -6.32
C LEU A 11 -1.58 3.12 -6.82
N ARG A 12 -2.45 3.45 -7.77
CA ARG A 12 -2.68 4.81 -8.21
C ARG A 12 -4.15 5.18 -8.03
N LEU A 13 -4.40 6.26 -7.33
CA LEU A 13 -5.71 6.76 -6.91
C LEU A 13 -5.97 8.08 -7.62
N GLU A 14 -7.11 8.17 -8.29
CA GLU A 14 -7.57 9.36 -9.00
C GLU A 14 -8.88 9.85 -8.40
N HIS A 15 -8.89 11.11 -7.94
CA HIS A 15 -10.06 11.71 -7.30
C HIS A 15 -10.05 13.22 -7.54
N ASP A 16 -11.14 13.74 -8.11
CA ASP A 16 -11.38 15.18 -8.30
C ASP A 16 -10.22 15.91 -9.04
N GLY A 17 -9.61 15.20 -10.01
CA GLY A 17 -8.50 15.69 -10.82
C GLY A 17 -7.12 15.50 -10.19
N ALA A 18 -7.03 15.06 -8.94
CA ALA A 18 -5.78 14.75 -8.27
C ALA A 18 -5.32 13.32 -8.50
N VAL A 19 -4.00 13.15 -8.52
CA VAL A 19 -3.32 11.85 -8.62
C VAL A 19 -2.51 11.57 -7.37
N VAL A 20 -2.85 10.49 -6.67
CA VAL A 20 -2.11 9.98 -5.53
C VAL A 20 -1.57 8.59 -5.82
N VAL A 21 -0.27 8.38 -5.66
CA VAL A 21 0.39 7.08 -5.83
C VAL A 21 0.84 6.57 -4.47
N VAL A 22 0.61 5.29 -4.18
CA VAL A 22 1.15 4.63 -2.99
C VAL A 22 2.06 3.47 -3.38
N ASP A 23 3.19 3.36 -2.67
CA ASP A 23 4.21 2.32 -2.79
C ASP A 23 4.71 2.05 -4.22
N PRO A 24 5.28 3.04 -4.93
CA PRO A 24 5.93 2.86 -6.23
C PRO A 24 7.28 2.13 -6.08
N GLY A 25 7.24 0.87 -5.65
CA GLY A 25 8.41 0.00 -5.43
C GLY A 25 9.05 -0.51 -6.70
N VAL A 26 10.20 -1.18 -6.58
CA VAL A 26 11.03 -1.64 -7.72
C VAL A 26 10.34 -2.66 -8.64
N TYR A 27 9.27 -3.32 -8.18
CA TYR A 27 8.47 -4.23 -9.01
C TYR A 27 7.39 -3.51 -9.80
N SER A 28 7.12 -2.25 -9.49
CA SER A 28 6.05 -1.46 -10.08
C SER A 28 6.45 -0.90 -11.44
N GLU A 29 5.45 -0.74 -12.30
CA GLU A 29 5.57 -0.03 -13.56
C GLU A 29 5.94 1.44 -13.31
N PRO A 30 7.02 1.97 -13.92
CA PRO A 30 7.44 3.37 -13.72
C PRO A 30 6.36 4.41 -14.05
N GLU A 31 5.46 4.08 -14.97
CA GLU A 31 4.33 4.91 -15.41
C GLU A 31 3.31 5.17 -14.28
N ALA A 32 3.36 4.41 -13.18
CA ALA A 32 2.53 4.68 -12.01
C ALA A 32 2.75 6.11 -11.47
N LEU A 33 3.98 6.63 -11.59
CA LEU A 33 4.35 7.99 -11.15
C LEU A 33 3.99 9.10 -12.14
N ASP A 34 3.50 8.76 -13.34
CA ASP A 34 3.22 9.76 -14.35
C ASP A 34 2.05 10.68 -13.94
N GLY A 35 2.35 11.97 -13.88
CA GLY A 35 1.41 13.01 -13.47
C GLY A 35 1.02 12.95 -11.99
N ALA A 36 1.81 12.29 -11.13
CA ALA A 36 1.55 12.27 -9.70
C ALA A 36 1.53 13.68 -9.09
N ASP A 37 0.54 13.96 -8.25
CA ASP A 37 0.45 15.18 -7.44
C ASP A 37 0.86 14.91 -5.98
N ALA A 38 0.70 13.67 -5.53
CA ALA A 38 1.26 13.17 -4.28
C ALA A 38 1.74 11.72 -4.41
N VAL A 39 2.79 11.39 -3.66
CA VAL A 39 3.30 10.03 -3.48
C VAL A 39 3.35 9.72 -1.99
N LEU A 40 2.81 8.57 -1.60
CA LEU A 40 2.88 8.04 -0.25
C LEU A 40 3.67 6.74 -0.25
N ILE A 41 4.53 6.56 0.74
CA ILE A 41 5.35 5.35 0.87
C ILE A 41 5.16 4.80 2.28
N THR A 42 4.76 3.54 2.38
CA THR A 42 4.46 2.89 3.65
C THR A 42 5.72 2.63 4.47
N HIS A 43 6.83 2.22 3.83
CA HIS A 43 8.11 1.95 4.49
C HIS A 43 9.32 1.85 3.55
N GLU A 44 10.52 1.66 4.12
CA GLU A 44 11.82 1.78 3.43
C GLU A 44 12.26 0.58 2.57
N HIS A 45 11.47 -0.49 2.47
CA HIS A 45 11.86 -1.66 1.66
C HIS A 45 11.73 -1.38 0.15
N PRO A 46 12.62 -1.97 -0.68
CA PRO A 46 12.71 -1.64 -2.10
C PRO A 46 11.47 -2.00 -2.92
N ASP A 47 10.74 -3.04 -2.53
CA ASP A 47 9.47 -3.45 -3.12
C ASP A 47 8.30 -2.50 -2.80
N HIS A 48 8.50 -1.51 -1.93
CA HIS A 48 7.58 -0.40 -1.65
C HIS A 48 8.10 0.95 -2.12
N VAL A 49 9.42 1.12 -2.27
CA VAL A 49 10.03 2.34 -2.79
C VAL A 49 11.15 2.08 -3.80
N ASN A 50 10.95 2.55 -5.03
CA ASN A 50 12.01 2.74 -5.99
C ASN A 50 12.54 4.19 -5.90
N ALA A 51 13.55 4.41 -5.06
CA ALA A 51 14.08 5.75 -4.81
C ALA A 51 14.56 6.45 -6.10
N GLU A 52 15.20 5.72 -7.02
CA GLU A 52 15.66 6.27 -8.29
C GLU A 52 14.48 6.77 -9.15
N ALA A 53 13.39 6.01 -9.21
CA ALA A 53 12.18 6.42 -9.93
C ALA A 53 11.51 7.64 -9.29
N VAL A 54 11.43 7.69 -7.95
CA VAL A 54 10.86 8.83 -7.20
C VAL A 54 11.67 10.10 -7.43
N ASN A 55 13.01 10.04 -7.33
CA ASN A 55 13.88 11.20 -7.58
C ASN A 55 13.70 11.73 -9.00
N ARG A 56 13.78 10.85 -10.01
CA ARG A 56 13.56 11.24 -11.41
C ARG A 56 12.18 11.85 -11.64
N ALA A 57 11.15 11.36 -10.94
CA ALA A 57 9.80 11.90 -11.08
C ALA A 57 9.70 13.31 -10.47
N LEU A 58 10.28 13.53 -9.28
CA LEU A 58 10.36 14.84 -8.63
C LEU A 58 11.12 15.87 -9.50
N GLU A 59 12.22 15.48 -10.13
CA GLU A 59 12.99 16.33 -11.04
C GLU A 59 12.15 16.80 -12.25
N ARG A 60 11.25 15.96 -12.74
CA ARG A 60 10.36 16.29 -13.87
C ARG A 60 9.20 17.19 -13.45
N ARG A 61 8.63 16.92 -12.28
CA ARG A 61 7.48 17.67 -11.73
C ARG A 61 7.46 17.53 -10.21
N PRO A 62 7.43 18.64 -9.47
CA PRO A 62 7.23 18.60 -8.03
C PRO A 62 5.89 17.97 -7.64
N PHE A 63 5.91 17.11 -6.62
CA PHE A 63 4.74 16.55 -5.94
C PHE A 63 5.01 16.46 -4.44
N SER A 64 3.96 16.33 -3.62
CA SER A 64 4.15 16.11 -2.18
C SER A 64 4.50 14.66 -1.91
N LEU A 65 5.58 14.40 -1.17
CA LEU A 65 6.00 13.06 -0.77
C LEU A 65 5.73 12.83 0.72
N HIS A 66 5.10 11.72 1.09
CA HIS A 66 4.73 11.43 2.48
C HIS A 66 5.15 10.01 2.88
N GLY A 67 5.57 9.83 4.13
CA GLY A 67 5.96 8.52 4.64
C GLY A 67 6.64 8.59 6.01
N PRO A 68 7.03 7.44 6.61
CA PRO A 68 7.74 7.43 7.88
C PRO A 68 9.13 8.09 7.77
N ALA A 69 9.65 8.55 8.91
CA ALA A 69 10.95 9.21 8.97
C ALA A 69 12.11 8.31 8.48
N SER A 70 11.97 6.99 8.62
CA SER A 70 12.97 6.03 8.17
C SER A 70 13.30 6.14 6.67
N LEU A 71 12.37 6.63 5.84
CA LEU A 71 12.58 6.82 4.40
C LEU A 71 13.71 7.79 4.06
N THR A 72 14.07 8.70 4.96
CA THR A 72 15.23 9.59 4.80
C THR A 72 16.54 8.84 4.53
N LYS A 73 16.63 7.56 4.94
CA LYS A 73 17.81 6.71 4.70
C LYS A 73 17.94 6.20 3.28
N VAL A 74 16.84 6.12 2.53
CA VAL A 74 16.78 5.45 1.21
C VAL A 74 16.39 6.38 0.08
N LEU A 75 15.73 7.51 0.36
CA LEU A 75 15.19 8.40 -0.66
C LEU A 75 16.24 9.27 -1.39
N GLY A 76 17.47 9.40 -0.88
CA GLY A 76 18.44 10.32 -1.49
C GLY A 76 17.92 11.77 -1.47
N ASP A 77 18.08 12.50 -2.58
CA ASP A 77 17.69 13.91 -2.69
C ASP A 77 16.17 14.14 -2.49
N ALA A 78 15.34 13.15 -2.86
CA ALA A 78 13.90 13.17 -2.63
C ALA A 78 13.53 13.25 -1.13
N ALA A 79 14.44 12.94 -0.21
CA ALA A 79 14.22 13.11 1.22
C ALA A 79 13.93 14.58 1.60
N GLU A 80 14.39 15.56 0.82
CA GLU A 80 14.08 16.98 1.06
C GLU A 80 12.59 17.32 0.85
N ALA A 81 11.90 16.54 0.02
CA ALA A 81 10.46 16.69 -0.24
C ALA A 81 9.59 15.86 0.72
N LEU A 82 10.19 15.05 1.59
CA LEU A 82 9.47 14.14 2.49
C LEU A 82 8.79 14.90 3.62
N THR A 83 7.47 14.79 3.68
CA THR A 83 6.67 15.08 4.85
C THR A 83 6.56 13.82 5.70
N VAL A 84 7.09 13.87 6.93
CA VAL A 84 7.04 12.74 7.86
C VAL A 84 5.60 12.52 8.32
N VAL A 85 5.14 11.28 8.22
CA VAL A 85 3.82 10.85 8.70
C VAL A 85 3.99 9.86 9.84
N GLU A 86 3.26 10.11 10.92
CA GLU A 86 3.18 9.20 12.07
C GLU A 86 1.82 8.47 12.10
N PRO A 87 1.76 7.24 12.63
CA PRO A 87 0.50 6.55 12.86
C PRO A 87 -0.47 7.37 13.73
N GLY A 88 -1.76 7.33 13.39
CA GLY A 88 -2.81 8.10 14.04
C GLY A 88 -3.01 9.52 13.48
N GLN A 89 -2.10 9.98 12.61
CA GLN A 89 -2.28 11.27 11.95
C GLN A 89 -3.37 11.22 10.88
N SER A 90 -4.04 12.36 10.69
CA SER A 90 -4.95 12.61 9.58
C SER A 90 -4.46 13.84 8.81
N PHE A 91 -4.39 13.74 7.50
CA PHE A 91 -3.87 14.79 6.63
C PHE A 91 -4.53 14.74 5.25
N THR A 92 -4.08 15.59 4.34
CA THR A 92 -4.56 15.64 2.96
C THR A 92 -3.38 15.53 2.01
N ALA A 93 -3.44 14.59 1.07
CA ALA A 93 -2.46 14.40 0.01
C ALA A 93 -3.10 14.76 -1.33
N ALA A 94 -2.64 15.85 -1.96
CA ALA A 94 -3.21 16.37 -3.21
C ALA A 94 -4.75 16.53 -3.19
N GLY A 95 -5.33 16.96 -2.06
CA GLY A 95 -6.79 17.10 -1.90
C GLY A 95 -7.52 15.83 -1.46
N VAL A 96 -6.86 14.67 -1.42
CA VAL A 96 -7.44 13.41 -0.92
C VAL A 96 -7.23 13.30 0.59
N PRO A 97 -8.29 13.13 1.40
CA PRO A 97 -8.16 12.85 2.84
C PRO A 97 -7.44 11.53 3.09
N VAL A 98 -6.48 11.51 4.01
CA VAL A 98 -5.70 10.32 4.39
C VAL A 98 -5.67 10.17 5.90
N ARG A 99 -5.95 8.96 6.40
CA ARG A 99 -5.69 8.55 7.79
C ARG A 99 -4.56 7.53 7.84
N ALA A 100 -3.61 7.74 8.74
CA ALA A 100 -2.41 6.93 8.89
C ALA A 100 -2.56 5.92 10.04
N TYR A 101 -2.09 4.69 9.84
CA TYR A 101 -2.21 3.59 10.79
C TYR A 101 -0.90 2.80 10.93
N GLY A 102 -0.81 1.97 11.96
CA GLY A 102 0.32 1.06 12.15
C GLY A 102 1.45 1.68 12.96
N GLY A 103 2.64 1.74 12.37
CA GLY A 103 3.89 2.18 13.00
C GLY A 103 4.97 1.14 12.99
N ARG A 104 4.64 -0.12 12.70
CA ARG A 104 5.59 -1.23 12.64
C ARG A 104 5.21 -2.19 11.53
N HIS A 105 6.22 -2.63 10.80
CA HIS A 105 6.12 -3.73 9.86
C HIS A 105 5.81 -5.05 10.61
N ALA A 106 5.20 -6.03 9.93
CA ALA A 106 5.04 -7.39 10.44
C ALA A 106 6.40 -8.04 10.73
N VAL A 107 6.46 -8.97 11.67
CA VAL A 107 7.75 -9.59 12.04
C VAL A 107 8.16 -10.59 10.95
N ILE A 108 9.29 -10.33 10.28
CA ILE A 108 9.89 -11.28 9.33
C ILE A 108 10.56 -12.44 10.09
N HIS A 109 11.43 -12.11 11.04
CA HIS A 109 12.11 -13.07 11.90
C HIS A 109 12.52 -12.35 13.21
N PRO A 110 12.54 -13.01 14.38
CA PRO A 110 12.91 -12.38 15.65
C PRO A 110 14.30 -11.71 15.67
N GLU A 111 15.23 -12.15 14.81
CA GLU A 111 16.59 -11.58 14.71
C GLU A 111 16.72 -10.43 13.69
N ILE A 112 15.68 -10.18 12.89
CA ILE A 112 15.68 -9.08 11.92
C ILE A 112 14.99 -7.87 12.57
N PRO A 113 15.63 -6.68 12.61
CA PRO A 113 14.99 -5.48 13.14
C PRO A 113 13.66 -5.17 12.46
N VAL A 114 12.64 -4.84 13.24
CA VAL A 114 11.33 -4.44 12.72
C VAL A 114 11.38 -2.96 12.36
N VAL A 115 11.25 -2.65 11.07
CA VAL A 115 11.22 -1.29 10.55
C VAL A 115 9.86 -0.60 10.76
N GLU A 116 9.83 0.72 10.57
CA GLU A 116 8.59 1.49 10.55
C GLU A 116 7.72 1.02 9.37
N ASN A 117 6.40 0.99 9.55
CA ASN A 117 5.44 0.83 8.46
C ASN A 117 4.20 1.64 8.77
N VAL A 118 3.82 2.56 7.88
CA VAL A 118 2.59 3.34 7.98
C VAL A 118 1.60 2.87 6.93
N GLY A 119 0.44 2.38 7.36
CA GLY A 119 -0.68 2.08 6.47
C GLY A 119 -1.55 3.32 6.22
N TYR A 120 -2.20 3.40 5.06
CA TYR A 120 -2.99 4.56 4.63
C TYR A 120 -4.42 4.18 4.29
N LEU A 121 -5.37 4.89 4.87
CA LEU A 121 -6.78 4.87 4.49
C LEU A 121 -7.11 6.14 3.71
N PHE A 122 -7.46 5.99 2.45
CA PHE A 122 -7.78 7.09 1.54
C PHE A 122 -9.29 7.30 1.49
N ASN A 123 -9.69 8.54 1.78
CA ASN A 123 -11.08 9.00 1.75
C ASN A 123 -12.07 8.09 2.49
N ASP A 124 -11.61 7.43 3.56
CA ASP A 124 -12.36 6.44 4.35
C ASP A 124 -12.87 5.23 3.56
N VAL A 125 -12.28 4.96 2.40
CA VAL A 125 -12.81 4.02 1.41
C VAL A 125 -11.79 2.96 1.02
N VAL A 126 -10.55 3.35 0.71
CA VAL A 126 -9.50 2.43 0.26
C VAL A 126 -8.42 2.30 1.32
N TYR A 127 -8.20 1.10 1.85
CA TYR A 127 -7.16 0.84 2.85
C TYR A 127 -5.97 0.08 2.26
N HIS A 128 -4.78 0.67 2.40
CA HIS A 128 -3.49 0.10 2.03
C HIS A 128 -2.61 -0.04 3.27
N PRO A 129 -2.48 -1.24 3.87
CA PRO A 129 -1.79 -1.42 5.14
C PRO A 129 -0.26 -1.47 5.03
N GLY A 130 0.29 -1.49 3.80
CA GLY A 130 1.68 -1.86 3.56
C GLY A 130 1.93 -3.28 4.05
N ASP A 131 3.06 -3.49 4.71
CA ASP A 131 3.48 -4.77 5.26
C ASP A 131 3.16 -4.87 6.75
N SER A 132 1.92 -4.52 7.09
CA SER A 132 1.40 -4.65 8.45
C SER A 132 0.01 -5.28 8.43
N LEU A 133 -0.38 -5.90 9.55
CA LEU A 133 -1.71 -6.47 9.76
C LEU A 133 -2.47 -5.65 10.81
N VAL A 134 -2.39 -4.33 10.71
CA VAL A 134 -2.99 -3.39 11.67
C VAL A 134 -4.41 -3.05 11.25
N VAL A 135 -5.37 -3.33 12.12
CA VAL A 135 -6.79 -3.05 11.86
C VAL A 135 -7.08 -1.56 12.13
N PRO A 136 -7.71 -0.82 11.18
CA PRO A 136 -8.10 0.56 11.41
C PRO A 136 -9.40 0.59 12.23
N ALA A 137 -9.28 0.37 13.54
CA ALA A 137 -10.40 0.05 14.44
C ALA A 137 -11.42 1.20 14.66
N ASP A 138 -11.08 2.42 14.28
CA ASP A 138 -11.95 3.60 14.31
C ASP A 138 -12.80 3.76 13.04
N VAL A 139 -12.65 2.85 12.07
CA VAL A 139 -13.42 2.83 10.82
C VAL A 139 -14.57 1.83 10.95
N GLN A 140 -15.81 2.28 10.79
CA GLN A 140 -16.97 1.40 10.90
C GLN A 140 -17.00 0.31 9.83
N GLN A 141 -16.66 0.67 8.59
CA GLN A 141 -16.55 -0.27 7.47
C GLN A 141 -15.62 0.31 6.41
N VAL A 142 -14.54 -0.40 6.08
CA VAL A 142 -13.69 -0.12 4.92
C VAL A 142 -14.41 -0.66 3.66
N ASP A 143 -14.48 0.11 2.57
CA ASP A 143 -15.04 -0.44 1.32
C ASP A 143 -14.07 -1.45 0.70
N THR A 144 -12.85 -1.00 0.40
CA THR A 144 -11.85 -1.78 -0.32
C THR A 144 -10.57 -1.91 0.50
N LEU A 145 -10.24 -3.13 0.90
CA LEU A 145 -8.95 -3.47 1.51
C LEU A 145 -8.00 -4.04 0.45
N PHE A 146 -6.76 -3.56 0.41
CA PHE A 146 -5.67 -4.22 -0.31
C PHE A 146 -4.86 -5.08 0.66
N ALA A 147 -5.14 -6.38 0.68
CA ALA A 147 -4.59 -7.31 1.67
C ALA A 147 -3.22 -7.87 1.21
N PRO A 148 -2.14 -7.73 2.00
CA PRO A 148 -0.81 -8.27 1.67
C PRO A 148 -0.82 -9.80 1.78
N ILE A 149 -0.98 -10.49 0.66
CA ILE A 149 -1.35 -11.91 0.64
C ILE A 149 -0.18 -12.88 0.79
N HIS A 150 1.06 -12.43 0.55
CA HIS A 150 2.23 -13.30 0.54
C HIS A 150 3.54 -12.54 0.70
N ALA A 151 4.35 -12.89 1.69
CA ALA A 151 5.71 -12.38 1.88
C ALA A 151 6.50 -13.36 2.76
N PRO A 152 7.83 -13.21 2.91
CA PRO A 152 8.60 -14.03 3.86
C PRO A 152 8.10 -13.94 5.31
N TRP A 153 7.53 -12.81 5.71
CA TRP A 153 6.92 -12.58 7.03
C TRP A 153 5.49 -13.12 7.16
N SER A 154 4.85 -13.47 6.04
CA SER A 154 3.41 -13.70 6.00
C SER A 154 3.04 -15.14 6.28
N LYS A 155 2.08 -15.34 7.19
CA LYS A 155 1.37 -16.60 7.37
C LYS A 155 -0.08 -16.44 6.94
N PHE A 156 -0.54 -17.32 6.05
CA PHE A 156 -1.90 -17.29 5.50
C PHE A 156 -3.01 -17.07 6.55
N SER A 157 -2.93 -17.79 7.68
CA SER A 157 -3.94 -17.68 8.74
C SER A 157 -4.04 -16.27 9.33
N GLU A 158 -2.91 -15.58 9.50
CA GLU A 158 -2.87 -14.24 10.09
C GLU A 158 -3.44 -13.20 9.12
N VAL A 159 -3.20 -13.36 7.81
CA VAL A 159 -3.80 -12.50 6.78
C VAL A 159 -5.31 -12.72 6.72
N VAL A 160 -5.79 -13.97 6.82
CA VAL A 160 -7.24 -14.25 6.89
C VAL A 160 -7.86 -13.61 8.12
N ASP A 161 -7.25 -13.76 9.29
CA ASP A 161 -7.75 -13.16 10.53
C ASP A 161 -7.74 -11.63 10.46
N PHE A 162 -6.72 -11.04 9.85
CA PHE A 162 -6.64 -9.62 9.56
C PHE A 162 -7.78 -9.15 8.65
N VAL A 163 -8.00 -9.80 7.49
CA VAL A 163 -9.09 -9.44 6.56
C VAL A 163 -10.45 -9.53 7.26
N ARG A 164 -10.68 -10.57 8.07
CA ARG A 164 -11.91 -10.73 8.85
C ARG A 164 -12.07 -9.65 9.92
N ALA A 165 -10.99 -9.23 10.56
CA ALA A 165 -11.03 -8.20 11.58
C ALA A 165 -11.26 -6.80 10.98
N VAL A 166 -10.73 -6.51 9.79
CA VAL A 166 -11.06 -5.29 9.04
C VAL A 166 -12.50 -5.31 8.53
N ALA A 167 -13.04 -6.51 8.22
CA ALA A 167 -14.38 -6.73 7.69
C ALA A 167 -14.75 -5.80 6.51
N PRO A 168 -13.90 -5.72 5.45
CA PRO A 168 -14.14 -4.80 4.35
C PRO A 168 -15.29 -5.30 3.47
N ARG A 169 -15.89 -4.41 2.66
CA ARG A 169 -16.92 -4.81 1.66
C ARG A 169 -16.32 -5.73 0.59
N ARG A 170 -15.06 -5.49 0.22
CA ARG A 170 -14.24 -6.34 -0.65
C ARG A 170 -12.76 -6.25 -0.31
N ALA A 171 -12.01 -7.28 -0.66
CA ALA A 171 -10.57 -7.34 -0.53
C ALA A 171 -9.90 -7.65 -1.87
N PHE A 172 -8.90 -6.87 -2.23
CA PHE A 172 -8.01 -7.16 -3.35
C PHE A 172 -6.65 -7.63 -2.87
N ALA A 173 -6.00 -8.48 -3.65
CA ALA A 173 -4.64 -8.90 -3.37
C ALA A 173 -3.65 -7.72 -3.47
N LEU A 174 -2.72 -7.70 -2.53
CA LEU A 174 -1.52 -6.87 -2.48
C LEU A 174 -0.31 -7.77 -2.18
N HIS A 175 0.89 -7.33 -2.51
CA HIS A 175 2.13 -8.05 -2.19
C HIS A 175 2.14 -9.47 -2.79
N ASP A 176 1.84 -9.55 -4.08
CA ASP A 176 1.57 -10.80 -4.81
C ASP A 176 2.64 -11.11 -5.88
N GLY A 177 3.48 -10.13 -6.22
CA GLY A 177 4.52 -10.25 -7.26
C GLY A 177 5.62 -11.29 -7.06
N LEU A 178 5.71 -11.94 -5.88
CA LEU A 178 6.64 -13.06 -5.63
C LEU A 178 6.06 -14.43 -6.02
N LEU A 179 4.78 -14.48 -6.35
CA LEU A 179 4.07 -15.72 -6.64
C LEU A 179 4.18 -16.07 -8.12
N ASN A 180 4.33 -17.37 -8.39
CA ASN A 180 4.07 -17.93 -9.72
C ASN A 180 2.62 -18.41 -9.82
N ASP A 181 2.23 -18.92 -11.00
CA ASP A 181 0.89 -19.44 -11.27
C ASP A 181 0.40 -20.48 -10.26
N ASN A 182 1.29 -21.33 -9.74
CA ASN A 182 0.90 -22.33 -8.75
C ASN A 182 0.59 -21.67 -7.41
N GLY A 183 1.41 -20.70 -6.99
CA GLY A 183 1.19 -19.89 -5.80
C GLY A 183 -0.13 -19.13 -5.87
N PHE A 184 -0.40 -18.45 -6.99
CA PHE A 184 -1.68 -17.78 -7.24
C PHE A 184 -2.87 -18.72 -7.14
N LYS A 185 -2.84 -19.87 -7.84
CA LYS A 185 -3.94 -20.85 -7.80
C LYS A 185 -4.26 -21.31 -6.37
N VAL A 186 -3.24 -21.56 -5.56
CA VAL A 186 -3.43 -22.00 -4.17
C VAL A 186 -4.02 -20.86 -3.35
N LEU A 187 -3.37 -19.69 -3.32
CA LEU A 187 -3.78 -18.59 -2.46
C LEU A 187 -5.14 -18.01 -2.87
N ASP A 188 -5.41 -17.84 -4.17
CA ASP A 188 -6.70 -17.37 -4.67
C ASP A 188 -7.85 -18.27 -4.19
N ARG A 189 -7.65 -19.59 -4.22
CA ARG A 189 -8.64 -20.56 -3.71
C ARG A 189 -8.84 -20.40 -2.20
N GLN A 190 -7.76 -20.29 -1.44
CA GLN A 190 -7.82 -20.25 0.02
C GLN A 190 -8.43 -18.94 0.53
N TYR A 191 -8.02 -17.79 -0.01
CA TYR A 191 -8.58 -16.49 0.39
C TYR A 191 -10.07 -16.37 0.03
N LYS A 192 -10.49 -16.83 -1.17
CA LYS A 192 -11.93 -16.91 -1.53
C LYS A 192 -12.74 -17.76 -0.56
N ALA A 193 -12.18 -18.87 -0.09
CA ALA A 193 -12.87 -19.78 0.82
C ALA A 193 -12.95 -19.27 2.26
N HIS A 194 -11.97 -18.46 2.70
CA HIS A 194 -11.77 -18.20 4.13
C HIS A 194 -11.86 -16.73 4.56
N CYS A 195 -11.65 -15.74 3.69
CA CYS A 195 -11.67 -14.33 4.10
C CYS A 195 -13.01 -13.84 4.66
N GLY A 196 -14.13 -14.47 4.29
CA GLY A 196 -15.47 -14.01 4.73
C GLY A 196 -15.91 -12.68 4.10
N THR A 197 -15.18 -12.20 3.09
CA THR A 197 -15.50 -11.04 2.26
C THR A 197 -15.27 -11.41 0.78
N GLU A 198 -15.80 -10.61 -0.14
CA GLU A 198 -15.50 -10.77 -1.56
C GLU A 198 -14.00 -10.56 -1.80
N TYR A 199 -13.30 -11.58 -2.30
CA TYR A 199 -11.87 -11.53 -2.57
C TYR A 199 -11.56 -11.73 -4.05
N GLN A 200 -10.66 -10.89 -4.56
CA GLN A 200 -10.14 -11.01 -5.92
C GLN A 200 -8.66 -10.59 -6.00
N ARG A 201 -7.89 -11.25 -6.87
CA ARG A 201 -6.61 -10.72 -7.35
C ARG A 201 -6.84 -9.97 -8.65
N LEU A 202 -6.25 -8.78 -8.77
CA LEU A 202 -6.33 -7.94 -9.95
C LEU A 202 -5.01 -8.05 -10.73
N GLU A 203 -5.10 -8.12 -12.05
CA GLU A 203 -3.90 -8.04 -12.89
C GLU A 203 -3.34 -6.61 -12.87
N PRO A 204 -2.01 -6.41 -12.94
CA PRO A 204 -1.43 -5.08 -13.05
C PRO A 204 -2.02 -4.28 -14.23
N GLY A 205 -2.30 -3.00 -13.99
CA GLY A 205 -3.01 -2.11 -14.90
C GLY A 205 -4.55 -2.16 -14.79
N SER A 206 -5.12 -3.08 -13.99
CA SER A 206 -6.57 -3.14 -13.76
C SER A 206 -7.09 -1.84 -13.14
N ARG A 207 -8.19 -1.31 -13.66
CA ARG A 207 -8.84 -0.08 -13.20
C ARG A 207 -10.27 -0.33 -12.77
N PHE A 208 -10.68 0.30 -11.68
CA PHE A 208 -12.05 0.22 -11.17
C PHE A 208 -12.42 1.48 -10.38
N VAL A 209 -13.72 1.66 -10.16
CA VAL A 209 -14.25 2.76 -9.35
C VAL A 209 -14.71 2.23 -8.01
N VAL A 210 -14.39 3.00 -6.97
CA VAL A 210 -14.90 2.84 -5.62
C VAL A 210 -15.74 4.05 -5.24
#